data_AF-A0A2E5DQI4-F1
#
_entry.id   AF-A0A2E5DQI4-F1
#
_cell.length_a   1.000
_cell.length_b   1.000
_cell.length_c   1.000
_cell.angle_alpha   90.00
_cell.angle_beta   90.00
_cell.angle_gamma   90.00
#
_symmetry.space_group_name_H-M   'P 1'
#
loop_
_entity.id
_entity.type
_entity.pdbx_description
1 polymer ?
#
loop_
_entity_poly.entity_id
_entity_poly.type
_entity_poly.pdbx_seq_one_letter_code
_entity_poly.pdbx_strand_id
1 'polypeptide(L)'
;MSRKKIFYKSKNNFIIRFLIFLILIFSIIYYYNFYINNDNFLINENNDPFYEILKDSGGKTIPDYGIDFLENNQKNNSTSELNNINFSIQLESSDTIKHLNSKINEFIVQNKFDLSKFFIIEFNNEITTQYLLLYENFDKRDSAESYCNELKSKDIRCLVVNIKNL
;
A
#
# COMPACT_ATOMS: atom_id res chain seq x y z
N MET A 1 -79.34 -18.68 -20.80
CA MET A 1 -78.65 -17.37 -20.87
C MET A 1 -78.16 -17.00 -19.48
N SER A 2 -76.87 -17.14 -19.19
CA SER A 2 -76.30 -16.85 -17.86
C SER A 2 -75.71 -15.44 -17.85
N ARG A 3 -76.23 -14.57 -16.96
CA ARG A 3 -75.71 -13.20 -16.77
C ARG A 3 -74.40 -13.28 -15.96
N LYS A 4 -73.27 -12.93 -16.58
CA LYS A 4 -72.00 -12.72 -15.88
C LYS A 4 -72.09 -11.47 -15.00
N LYS A 5 -71.72 -11.58 -13.72
CA LYS A 5 -71.57 -10.43 -12.81
C LYS A 5 -70.26 -9.69 -13.18
N ILE A 6 -70.37 -8.41 -13.52
CA ILE A 6 -69.28 -7.59 -14.09
C ILE A 6 -68.37 -6.95 -13.01
N PHE A 7 -68.74 -7.04 -11.73
CA PHE A 7 -67.97 -6.42 -10.65
C PHE A 7 -67.38 -7.48 -9.71
N TYR A 8 -66.06 -7.67 -9.79
CA TYR A 8 -65.28 -8.36 -8.77
C TYR A 8 -64.99 -7.39 -7.62
N LYS A 9 -65.40 -7.74 -6.40
CA LYS A 9 -65.07 -6.98 -5.19
C LYS A 9 -63.55 -7.12 -4.95
N SER A 10 -62.81 -6.02 -5.10
CA SER A 10 -61.36 -5.98 -4.82
C SER A 10 -61.13 -6.45 -3.38
N LYS A 11 -60.34 -7.53 -3.21
CA LYS A 11 -59.87 -7.93 -1.89
C LYS A 11 -58.92 -6.84 -1.41
N ASN A 12 -59.36 -6.07 -0.42
CA ASN A 12 -58.53 -5.05 0.20
C ASN A 12 -57.35 -5.75 0.87
N ASN A 13 -56.18 -5.74 0.22
CA ASN A 13 -54.95 -6.37 0.73
C ASN A 13 -54.30 -5.48 1.80
N PHE A 14 -55.06 -5.14 2.85
CA PHE A 14 -54.65 -4.29 3.96
C PHE A 14 -53.34 -4.78 4.59
N ILE A 15 -53.18 -6.11 4.71
CA ILE A 15 -51.97 -6.75 5.24
C ILE A 15 -50.74 -6.41 4.38
N ILE A 16 -50.86 -6.47 3.05
CA ILE A 16 -49.74 -6.17 2.15
C ILE A 16 -49.37 -4.69 2.23
N ARG A 17 -50.37 -3.79 2.27
CA ARG A 17 -50.14 -2.35 2.44
C ARG A 17 -49.46 -2.03 3.77
N PHE A 18 -49.87 -2.71 4.84
CA PHE A 18 -49.28 -2.58 6.17
C PHE A 18 -47.82 -3.07 6.19
N LEU A 19 -47.52 -4.22 5.56
CA LEU A 19 -46.15 -4.73 5.45
C LEU A 19 -45.23 -3.78 4.68
N ILE A 20 -45.69 -3.20 3.57
CA ILE A 20 -44.92 -2.21 2.81
C ILE A 20 -44.62 -0.97 3.67
N PHE A 21 -45.60 -0.49 4.42
CA PHE A 21 -45.42 0.65 5.32
C PHE A 21 -44.39 0.36 6.42
N LEU A 22 -44.40 -0.86 6.96
CA LEU A 22 -43.48 -1.31 8.00
C LEU A 22 -42.03 -1.40 7.49
N ILE A 23 -41.83 -1.87 6.25
CA ILE A 23 -40.53 -1.90 5.58
C ILE A 23 -39.98 -0.47 5.37
N LEU A 24 -40.84 0.48 4.99
CA LEU A 24 -40.43 1.88 4.81
C LEU A 24 -39.97 2.50 6.13
N ILE A 25 -40.67 2.25 7.24
CA ILE A 25 -40.27 2.73 8.56
C ILE A 25 -38.90 2.17 8.97
N PHE A 26 -38.68 0.86 8.81
CA PHE A 26 -37.39 0.26 9.14
C PHE A 26 -36.25 0.81 8.29
N SER A 27 -36.52 1.09 7.02
CA SER A 27 -35.53 1.69 6.11
C SER A 27 -35.12 3.08 6.61
N ILE A 28 -36.07 3.92 7.02
CA ILE A 28 -35.79 5.26 7.55
C ILE A 28 -34.96 5.19 8.84
N ILE A 29 -35.31 4.29 9.77
CA ILE A 29 -34.58 4.09 11.02
C ILE A 29 -33.14 3.64 10.74
N TYR A 30 -32.94 2.72 9.79
CA TYR A 30 -31.61 2.26 9.39
C TYR A 30 -30.75 3.40 8.83
N TYR A 31 -31.29 4.18 7.89
CA TYR A 31 -30.57 5.33 7.32
C TYR A 31 -30.21 6.39 8.37
N TYR A 32 -31.10 6.65 9.33
CA TYR A 32 -30.85 7.59 10.42
C TYR A 32 -29.68 7.15 11.31
N ASN A 33 -29.65 5.88 11.72
CA ASN A 33 -28.56 5.34 12.53
C ASN A 33 -27.23 5.30 11.76
N PHE A 34 -27.26 4.97 10.46
CA PHE A 34 -26.08 4.99 9.61
C PHE A 34 -25.48 6.40 9.50
N TYR A 35 -26.34 7.43 9.38
CA TYR A 35 -25.87 8.81 9.25
C TYR A 35 -25.34 9.39 10.56
N ILE A 36 -25.92 9.03 11.71
CA ILE A 36 -25.47 9.51 13.02
C ILE A 36 -24.18 8.84 13.48
N ASN A 37 -24.02 7.54 13.20
CA ASN A 37 -22.82 6.80 13.61
C ASN A 37 -21.63 6.98 12.65
N ASN A 38 -21.76 7.86 11.64
CA ASN A 38 -20.59 8.39 10.96
C ASN A 38 -19.96 9.44 11.87
N ASP A 39 -19.22 8.96 12.88
CA ASP A 39 -18.24 9.76 13.59
C ASP A 39 -17.24 10.27 12.55
N ASN A 40 -17.52 11.45 12.00
CA ASN A 40 -16.55 12.18 11.21
C ASN A 40 -15.40 12.48 12.16
N PHE A 41 -14.31 11.72 12.07
CA PHE A 41 -13.10 11.98 12.84
C PHE A 41 -12.67 13.42 12.52
N LEU A 42 -12.78 14.30 13.52
CA LEU A 42 -12.16 15.62 13.49
C LEU A 42 -10.66 15.37 13.59
N ILE A 43 -10.00 15.22 12.44
CA ILE A 43 -8.55 15.27 12.35
C ILE A 43 -8.20 16.75 12.54
N ASN A 44 -7.81 17.13 13.76
CA ASN A 44 -7.12 18.40 13.94
C ASN A 44 -5.91 18.41 12.98
N GLU A 45 -5.74 19.47 12.21
CA GLU A 45 -4.54 19.67 11.40
C GLU A 45 -3.33 19.70 12.34
N ASN A 46 -2.69 18.55 12.47
CA ASN A 46 -1.45 18.43 13.21
C ASN A 46 -0.37 19.04 12.30
N ASN A 47 -0.11 20.33 12.49
CA ASN A 47 0.93 21.07 11.77
C ASN A 47 2.34 20.70 12.22
N ASP A 48 2.46 19.84 13.24
CA ASP A 48 3.72 19.29 13.67
C ASP A 48 4.22 18.24 12.65
N PRO A 49 5.50 18.27 12.28
CA PRO A 49 6.06 17.27 11.39
C PRO A 49 5.90 15.88 12.02
N PHE A 50 5.30 14.96 11.27
CA PHE A 50 5.04 13.59 11.73
C PHE A 50 6.32 12.80 12.09
N TYR A 51 7.48 13.30 11.64
CA TYR A 51 8.80 12.78 11.94
C TYR A 51 9.85 13.89 11.88
N GLU A 52 10.84 13.84 12.76
CA GLU A 52 12.02 14.70 12.69
C GLU A 52 13.14 13.93 11.96
N ILE A 53 13.56 14.43 10.80
CA ILE A 53 14.72 13.88 10.10
C ILE A 53 15.96 14.34 10.84
N LEU A 54 16.59 13.43 11.58
CA LEU A 54 17.88 13.69 12.22
C LEU A 54 18.94 14.00 11.16
N LYS A 55 19.73 15.06 11.39
CA LYS A 55 20.85 15.44 10.50
C LYS A 55 21.89 14.32 10.34
N ASP A 56 22.04 13.48 11.37
CA ASP A 56 22.97 12.36 11.39
C ASP A 56 22.20 11.04 11.51
N SER A 57 22.42 10.13 10.57
CA SER A 57 21.79 8.79 10.53
C SER A 57 22.20 7.87 11.68
N GLY A 58 23.18 8.26 12.50
CA GLY A 58 23.69 7.48 13.63
C GLY A 58 22.90 7.65 14.93
N GLY A 59 21.97 8.61 14.99
CA GLY A 59 21.26 8.93 16.23
C GLY A 59 22.18 9.51 17.31
N LYS A 60 21.67 9.63 18.55
CA LYS A 60 22.48 10.03 19.71
C LYS A 60 23.35 8.84 20.12
N THR A 61 24.66 9.02 20.24
CA THR A 61 25.56 8.01 20.81
C THR A 61 25.12 7.69 22.25
N ILE A 62 24.55 6.51 22.44
CA ILE A 62 24.22 5.96 23.75
C ILE A 62 25.49 5.31 24.29
N PRO A 63 25.92 5.60 25.52
CA PRO A 63 27.05 4.90 26.13
C PRO A 63 26.75 3.40 26.18
N ASP A 64 27.73 2.61 25.73
CA ASP A 64 27.65 1.15 25.74
C ASP A 64 27.69 0.64 27.19
N TYR A 65 26.59 0.02 27.62
CA TYR A 65 26.48 -0.60 28.95
C TYR A 65 26.88 -2.08 28.95
N GLY A 66 27.41 -2.61 27.84
CA GLY A 66 27.89 -3.99 27.72
C GLY A 66 26.77 -5.02 27.75
N ILE A 67 25.58 -4.67 27.24
CA ILE A 67 24.43 -5.58 27.16
C ILE A 67 24.22 -5.96 25.70
N ASP A 68 24.74 -7.12 25.30
CA ASP A 68 24.60 -7.66 23.95
C ASP A 68 23.20 -8.24 23.74
N PHE A 69 22.27 -7.43 23.21
CA PHE A 69 20.91 -7.88 22.88
C PHE A 69 20.80 -8.60 21.52
N LEU A 70 21.87 -8.63 20.72
CA LEU A 70 21.85 -9.07 19.32
C LEU A 70 23.03 -9.99 18.97
N GLU A 71 23.19 -11.12 19.67
CA GLU A 71 23.95 -12.24 19.11
C GLU A 71 23.09 -12.93 18.03
N ASN A 72 23.28 -12.49 16.79
CA ASN A 72 22.53 -13.00 15.65
C ASN A 72 23.12 -14.36 15.21
N ASN A 73 22.35 -15.44 15.37
CA ASN A 73 22.63 -16.75 14.79
C ASN A 73 22.44 -16.71 13.26
N GLN A 74 23.33 -16.05 12.54
CA GLN A 74 23.33 -16.10 11.07
C GLN A 74 23.88 -17.45 10.61
N LYS A 75 22.97 -18.36 10.27
CA LYS A 75 23.27 -19.47 9.37
C LYS A 75 23.66 -18.90 8.00
N ASN A 76 24.90 -19.14 7.63
CA ASN A 76 25.47 -18.91 6.30
C ASN A 76 24.59 -19.52 5.21
N ASN A 77 23.70 -18.72 4.62
CA ASN A 77 23.25 -18.93 3.25
C ASN A 77 24.06 -17.96 2.38
N SER A 78 24.78 -18.53 1.44
CA SER A 78 25.66 -17.86 0.48
C SER A 78 24.94 -16.74 -0.27
N THR A 79 25.10 -15.50 0.19
CA THR A 79 24.81 -14.27 -0.56
C THR A 79 26.11 -13.79 -1.21
N SER A 80 26.53 -14.50 -2.25
CA SER A 80 27.57 -13.98 -3.14
C SER A 80 26.97 -12.83 -3.97
N GLU A 81 27.61 -11.66 -3.92
CA GLU A 81 27.53 -10.50 -4.85
C GLU A 81 26.71 -9.24 -4.47
N LEU A 82 26.22 -9.06 -3.23
CA LEU A 82 25.57 -7.78 -2.82
C LEU A 82 26.48 -6.77 -2.11
N ASN A 83 27.78 -7.06 -1.96
CA ASN A 83 28.67 -6.32 -1.05
C ASN A 83 28.90 -4.83 -1.39
N ASN A 84 28.53 -4.36 -2.59
CA ASN A 84 28.79 -2.99 -3.03
C ASN A 84 27.53 -2.15 -3.27
N ILE A 85 26.34 -2.63 -2.93
CA ILE A 85 25.10 -1.88 -3.20
C ILE A 85 24.67 -1.14 -1.93
N ASN A 86 24.86 0.19 -1.90
CA ASN A 86 24.41 1.02 -0.78
C ASN A 86 22.96 1.49 -1.01
N PHE A 87 22.72 2.19 -2.12
CA PHE A 87 21.43 2.76 -2.45
C PHE A 87 20.96 2.30 -3.83
N SER A 88 19.66 2.22 -4.02
CA SER A 88 19.03 1.94 -5.31
C SER A 88 17.68 2.65 -5.41
N ILE A 89 17.07 2.54 -6.58
CA ILE A 89 15.77 3.12 -6.89
C ILE A 89 14.73 2.01 -6.90
N GLN A 90 13.82 2.04 -5.93
CA GLN A 90 12.60 1.24 -5.98
C GLN A 90 11.61 1.88 -6.95
N LEU A 91 11.18 1.10 -7.93
CA LEU A 91 10.17 1.50 -8.92
C LEU A 91 8.79 0.91 -8.60
N GLU A 92 8.75 -0.28 -8.02
CA GLU A 92 7.50 -0.98 -7.69
C GLU A 92 7.71 -1.97 -6.54
N SER A 93 6.63 -2.33 -5.86
CA SER A 93 6.59 -3.41 -4.88
C SER A 93 5.40 -4.34 -5.13
N SER A 94 5.56 -5.63 -4.92
CA SER A 94 4.49 -6.62 -5.12
C SER A 94 4.66 -7.81 -4.19
N ASP A 95 3.58 -8.51 -3.89
CA ASP A 95 3.58 -9.83 -3.23
C ASP A 95 3.98 -10.97 -4.19
N THR A 96 4.02 -10.69 -5.50
CA THR A 96 4.29 -11.69 -6.54
C THR A 96 5.32 -11.22 -7.57
N ILE A 97 6.31 -12.08 -7.85
CA ILE A 97 7.34 -11.87 -8.89
C ILE A 97 6.72 -11.70 -10.29
N LYS A 98 5.62 -12.41 -10.58
CA LYS A 98 4.93 -12.32 -11.88
C LYS A 98 4.48 -10.89 -12.20
N HIS A 99 3.99 -10.15 -11.21
CA HIS A 99 3.60 -8.76 -11.38
C HIS A 99 4.82 -7.89 -11.70
N LEU A 100 5.93 -8.07 -10.96
CA LEU A 100 7.17 -7.32 -11.20
C LEU A 100 7.74 -7.57 -12.60
N ASN A 101 7.71 -8.81 -13.08
CA ASN A 101 8.16 -9.13 -14.45
C ASN A 101 7.31 -8.42 -15.52
N SER A 102 5.99 -8.29 -15.30
CA SER A 102 5.13 -7.50 -16.18
C SER A 102 5.52 -6.01 -16.16
N LYS A 103 5.88 -5.49 -14.99
CA LYS A 103 6.30 -4.09 -14.82
C LYS A 103 7.66 -3.80 -15.44
N ILE A 104 8.61 -4.72 -15.36
CA ILE A 104 9.91 -4.62 -16.06
C ILE A 104 9.68 -4.42 -17.56
N ASN A 105 8.81 -5.24 -18.18
CA ASN A 105 8.49 -5.11 -19.60
C ASN A 105 7.86 -3.75 -19.93
N GLU A 106 7.00 -3.23 -19.06
CA GLU A 106 6.41 -1.90 -19.21
C GLU A 106 7.49 -0.81 -19.23
N PHE A 107 8.41 -0.81 -18.26
CA PHE A 107 9.52 0.15 -18.19
C PHE A 107 10.49 0.06 -19.37
N ILE A 108 10.76 -1.15 -19.88
CA ILE A 108 11.63 -1.34 -21.05
C ILE A 108 10.96 -0.76 -22.30
N VAL A 109 9.69 -1.09 -22.54
CA VAL A 109 8.98 -0.69 -23.77
C VAL A 109 8.65 0.80 -23.76
N GLN A 110 8.15 1.33 -22.64
CA GLN A 110 7.65 2.71 -22.56
C GLN A 110 8.76 3.71 -22.22
N ASN A 111 9.65 3.35 -21.29
CA ASN A 111 10.62 4.29 -20.74
C ASN A 111 12.07 4.01 -21.19
N LYS A 112 12.28 2.96 -21.99
CA LYS A 112 13.59 2.55 -22.53
C LYS A 112 14.63 2.22 -21.45
N PHE A 113 14.18 1.61 -20.36
CA PHE A 113 15.08 1.20 -19.29
C PHE A 113 15.94 0.02 -19.74
N ASP A 114 17.16 -0.06 -19.21
CA ASP A 114 18.06 -1.17 -19.48
C ASP A 114 17.70 -2.38 -18.61
N LEU A 115 17.38 -3.51 -19.25
CA LEU A 115 17.03 -4.75 -18.56
C LEU A 115 18.13 -5.20 -17.58
N SER A 116 19.41 -4.98 -17.93
CA SER A 116 20.56 -5.44 -17.13
C SER A 116 20.70 -4.72 -15.79
N LYS A 117 20.03 -3.57 -15.63
CA LYS A 117 20.08 -2.75 -14.42
C LYS A 117 18.96 -3.04 -13.45
N PHE A 118 18.00 -3.88 -13.83
CA PHE A 118 16.95 -4.33 -12.93
C PHE A 118 17.42 -5.48 -12.07
N PHE A 119 16.95 -5.48 -10.83
CA PHE A 119 17.06 -6.62 -9.93
C PHE A 119 15.88 -6.59 -8.96
N ILE A 120 15.55 -7.77 -8.43
CA ILE A 120 14.45 -7.95 -7.49
C ILE A 120 15.06 -8.40 -6.18
N ILE A 121 14.67 -7.74 -5.09
CA ILE A 121 15.00 -8.20 -3.75
C ILE A 121 13.74 -8.69 -3.05
N GLU A 122 13.90 -9.74 -2.25
CA GLU A 122 12.85 -10.29 -1.40
C GLU A 122 12.98 -9.69 0.00
N PHE A 123 11.91 -9.06 0.46
CA PHE A 123 11.76 -8.51 1.79
C PHE A 123 10.74 -9.34 2.56
N ASN A 124 11.23 -10.10 3.55
CA ASN A 124 10.40 -10.94 4.40
C ASN A 124 10.14 -10.22 5.73
N ASN A 125 8.87 -9.94 6.01
CA ASN A 125 8.43 -9.54 7.34
C ASN A 125 7.62 -10.67 7.99
N GLU A 126 7.27 -10.52 9.27
CA GLU A 126 6.56 -11.56 10.04
C GLU A 126 5.17 -11.92 9.48
N ILE A 127 4.60 -11.07 8.60
CA ILE A 127 3.23 -11.17 8.11
C ILE A 127 3.21 -11.64 6.65
N THR A 128 4.13 -11.16 5.82
CA THR A 128 4.14 -11.36 4.37
C THR A 128 5.53 -11.25 3.77
N THR A 129 5.76 -11.96 2.67
CA THR A 129 6.85 -11.70 1.74
C THR A 129 6.44 -10.62 0.74
N GLN A 130 7.27 -9.59 0.60
CA GLN A 130 7.16 -8.58 -0.45
C GLN A 130 8.41 -8.60 -1.32
N TYR A 131 8.23 -8.36 -2.61
CA TYR A 131 9.28 -8.24 -3.59
C TYR A 131 9.39 -6.80 -4.04
N LEU A 132 10.60 -6.26 -4.03
CA LEU A 132 10.88 -4.90 -4.46
C LEU A 132 11.59 -4.94 -5.81
N LEU A 133 11.03 -4.24 -6.80
CA LEU A 133 11.66 -4.04 -8.09
C LEU A 133 12.59 -2.83 -8.02
N LEU A 134 13.88 -3.11 -8.12
CA LEU A 134 14.94 -2.12 -8.01
C LEU A 134 15.62 -1.87 -9.35
N TYR A 135 16.12 -0.65 -9.53
CA TYR A 135 16.79 -0.22 -10.75
C TYR A 135 18.00 0.65 -10.43
N GLU A 136 19.15 0.23 -10.96
CA GLU A 136 20.44 0.92 -10.84
C GLU A 136 20.96 1.04 -9.39
N ASN A 137 22.28 1.03 -9.22
CA ASN A 137 22.94 1.06 -7.93
C ASN A 137 23.74 2.35 -7.76
N PHE A 138 23.71 2.90 -6.56
CA PHE A 138 24.36 4.16 -6.22
C PHE A 138 25.14 4.02 -4.92
N ASP A 139 26.35 4.58 -4.90
CA ASP A 139 27.19 4.60 -3.71
C ASP A 139 26.69 5.61 -2.66
N LYS A 140 26.07 6.70 -3.12
CA LYS A 140 25.62 7.83 -2.31
C LYS A 140 24.13 8.09 -2.50
N ARG A 141 23.46 8.49 -1.41
CA ARG A 141 22.05 8.86 -1.39
C ARG A 141 21.74 10.02 -2.34
N ASP A 142 22.55 11.07 -2.34
CA ASP A 142 22.33 12.27 -3.17
C ASP A 142 22.30 11.95 -4.68
N SER A 143 23.13 10.99 -5.11
CA SER A 143 23.16 10.52 -6.50
C SER A 143 21.86 9.79 -6.86
N ALA A 144 21.39 8.92 -5.96
CA ALA A 144 20.13 8.21 -6.14
C ALA A 144 18.92 9.17 -6.12
N GLU A 145 18.92 10.17 -5.24
CA GLU A 145 17.88 11.19 -5.18
C GLU A 145 17.84 12.04 -6.45
N SER A 146 19.00 12.46 -6.94
CA SER A 146 19.11 13.19 -8.20
C SER A 146 18.54 12.37 -9.37
N TYR A 147 18.91 11.09 -9.46
CA TYR A 147 18.37 10.20 -10.49
C TYR A 147 16.86 9.97 -10.34
N CYS A 148 16.35 9.76 -9.13
CA CYS A 148 14.92 9.64 -8.89
C CYS A 148 14.16 10.93 -9.26
N ASN A 149 14.74 12.10 -9.03
CA ASN A 149 14.13 13.37 -9.46
C ASN A 149 14.07 13.48 -10.99
N GLU A 150 15.09 13.00 -11.71
CA GLU A 150 15.03 12.89 -13.16
C GLU A 150 13.93 11.92 -13.64
N LEU A 151 13.73 10.79 -12.96
CA LEU A 151 12.63 9.88 -13.25
C LEU A 151 11.26 10.51 -13.00
N LYS A 152 11.09 11.22 -11.87
CA LYS A 152 9.85 11.95 -11.56
C LYS A 152 9.52 13.01 -12.61
N SER A 153 10.53 13.68 -13.18
CA SER A 153 10.33 14.62 -14.29
C SER A 153 9.73 13.96 -15.55
N LYS A 154 9.84 12.63 -15.66
CA LYS A 154 9.26 11.79 -16.72
C LYS A 154 7.99 11.06 -16.26
N ASP A 155 7.38 11.50 -15.17
CA ASP A 155 6.18 10.90 -14.55
C ASP A 155 6.39 9.44 -14.07
N ILE A 156 7.63 9.06 -13.77
CA ILE A 156 7.96 7.74 -13.22
C ILE A 156 8.09 7.88 -11.70
N ARG A 157 7.21 7.18 -10.98
CA ARG A 157 7.26 7.11 -9.52
C ARG A 157 8.48 6.28 -9.10
N CYS A 158 9.21 6.79 -8.12
CA CYS A 158 10.40 6.14 -7.58
C CYS A 158 10.62 6.50 -6.12
N LEU A 159 11.30 5.60 -5.40
CA LEU A 159 11.73 5.79 -4.03
C LEU A 159 13.20 5.38 -3.89
N VAL A 160 13.99 6.19 -3.19
CA VAL A 160 15.40 5.86 -2.90
C VAL A 160 15.41 4.92 -1.70
N VAL A 161 15.95 3.72 -1.89
CA VAL A 161 16.07 2.70 -0.86
C VAL A 161 17.53 2.49 -0.47
N ASN A 162 17.79 2.30 0.82
CA ASN A 162 19.08 1.85 1.31
C ASN A 162 19.06 0.33 1.44
N ILE A 163 19.72 -0.37 0.52
CA ILE A 163 19.67 -1.84 0.44
C ILE A 163 20.42 -2.49 1.60
N LYS A 164 21.40 -1.81 2.22
CA LYS A 164 22.12 -2.36 3.37
C LYS A 164 21.28 -2.43 4.64
N ASN A 165 20.23 -1.63 4.73
CA ASN A 165 19.39 -1.50 5.92
C ASN A 165 17.95 -2.00 5.67
N LEU A 166 17.77 -2.81 4.63
CA LEU A 166 16.49 -3.39 4.24
C LEU A 166 16.22 -4.69 5.01
#